data_AF-A0A955KV20-F1
#
_entry.id   AF-A0A955KV20-F1
#
_cell.length_a   1.000
_cell.length_b   1.000
_cell.length_c   1.000
_cell.angle_alpha   90.00
_cell.angle_beta   90.00
_cell.angle_gamma   90.00
#
_symmetry.space_group_name_H-M   'P 1'
#
loop_
_entity.id
_entity.type
_entity.pdbx_description
1 polymer ?
#
loop_
_entity_poly.entity_id
_entity_poly.type
_entity_poly.pdbx_seq_one_letter_code
_entity_poly.pdbx_strand_id
1 'polypeptide(L)' 'RPGEEIWEEAPKGLKLINPAFELVNRELITGFITEIGVLKPSDIERAIQKEYSWLF' A
#
# COMPACT_ATOMS: atom_id res chain seq x y z
N ARG A 1 12.69 2.20 -7.89
CA ARG A 1 12.32 2.91 -9.13
C ARG A 1 13.54 3.70 -9.62
N PRO A 2 13.63 4.05 -10.93
CA PRO A 2 14.66 4.96 -11.43
C PRO A 2 14.72 6.26 -10.60
N GLY A 3 15.92 6.80 -10.38
CA GLY A 3 16.09 8.03 -9.61
C GLY A 3 15.59 9.26 -10.38
N GLU A 4 15.60 9.17 -11.70
CA GLU A 4 15.15 10.18 -12.65
C GLU A 4 13.64 10.46 -12.54
N GLU A 5 12.85 9.49 -12.04
CA GLU A 5 11.44 9.72 -11.67
C GLU A 5 11.30 10.72 -10.50
N ILE A 6 12.32 10.84 -9.63
CA ILE A 6 12.38 11.84 -8.57
C ILE A 6 12.95 13.15 -9.12
N TRP A 7 14.11 13.07 -9.78
CA TRP A 7 14.83 14.24 -10.27
C TRP A 7 15.77 13.88 -11.43
N GLU A 8 15.38 14.25 -12.65
CA GLU A 8 16.11 13.96 -13.89
C GLU A 8 17.50 14.62 -13.95
N GLU A 9 17.62 15.88 -13.54
CA GLU A 9 18.88 16.65 -13.55
C GLU A 9 19.67 16.60 -12.23
N ALA A 10 19.54 15.51 -11.46
CA ALA A 10 20.22 15.39 -10.18
C ALA A 10 21.75 15.50 -10.32
N PRO A 11 22.45 16.21 -9.40
CA PRO A 11 23.90 16.34 -9.46
C PRO A 11 24.63 15.00 -9.50
N LYS A 12 25.72 14.93 -10.27
CA LYS A 12 26.56 13.73 -10.34
C LYS A 12 27.06 13.35 -8.95
N GLY A 13 26.91 12.07 -8.61
CA GLY A 13 27.33 11.52 -7.32
C GLY A 13 26.28 11.59 -6.21
N LEU A 14 25.13 12.25 -6.44
CA LEU A 14 24.01 12.19 -5.51
C LEU A 14 23.31 10.82 -5.61
N LYS A 15 23.18 10.11 -4.49
CA LYS A 15 22.44 8.86 -4.42
C LYS A 15 20.96 9.14 -4.17
N LEU A 16 20.12 8.86 -5.16
CA LEU A 16 18.65 8.93 -5.03
C LEU A 16 18.08 7.60 -4.55
N ILE A 17 17.17 7.65 -3.55
CA ILE A 17 16.47 6.48 -3.04
C ILE A 17 14.99 6.62 -3.41
N ASN A 18 14.52 5.81 -4.36
CA ASN A 18 13.15 5.86 -4.88
C ASN A 18 12.39 4.54 -4.64
N PRO A 19 11.91 4.27 -3.40
CA PRO A 19 11.04 3.14 -3.14
C PRO A 19 9.64 3.44 -3.66
N ALA A 20 9.02 2.47 -4.34
CA ALA A 20 7.68 2.66 -4.90
C ALA A 20 6.56 2.58 -3.85
N PHE A 21 6.85 1.98 -2.69
CA PHE A 21 5.87 1.68 -1.65
C PHE A 21 6.53 1.78 -0.27
N GLU A 22 5.69 1.95 0.74
CA GLU A 22 6.04 1.86 2.15
C GLU A 22 5.10 0.91 2.88
N LEU A 23 5.48 0.51 4.10
CA LEU A 23 4.64 -0.30 4.97
C LEU A 23 4.02 0.60 6.04
N VAL A 24 2.69 0.61 6.10
CA VAL A 24 1.94 1.33 7.14
C VAL A 24 1.62 0.36 8.28
N ASN A 25 1.89 0.76 9.52
CA ASN A 25 1.50 -0.03 10.69
C ASN A 25 -0.03 -0.15 10.75
N ARG A 26 -0.55 -1.38 10.84
CA ARG A 26 -1.98 -1.69 10.95
C ARG A 26 -2.70 -0.96 12.08
N GLU A 27 -2.00 -0.62 13.15
CA GLU A 27 -2.58 0.14 14.29
C GLU A 27 -2.98 1.57 13.91
N LEU A 28 -2.43 2.10 12.82
CA LEU A 28 -2.77 3.43 12.29
C LEU A 28 -3.98 3.39 11.33
N ILE A 29 -4.45 2.21 10.93
CA ILE A 29 -5.55 2.06 9.99
C ILE A 29 -6.86 1.95 10.78
N THR A 30 -7.76 2.92 10.61
CA THR A 30 -9.06 2.93 11.29
C THR A 30 -10.17 2.24 10.49
N GLY A 31 -9.97 2.07 9.18
CA GLY A 31 -10.92 1.39 8.31
C GLY A 31 -10.42 1.27 6.88
N PHE A 32 -11.07 0.40 6.11
CA PHE A 32 -10.83 0.15 4.70
C PHE A 32 -12.09 0.52 3.91
N ILE A 33 -11.93 1.27 2.82
CA ILE A 33 -13.01 1.54 1.88
C ILE A 33 -12.83 0.56 0.72
N THR A 34 -13.83 -0.28 0.50
CA THR A 34 -13.83 -1.31 -0.54
C THR A 34 -15.15 -1.28 -1.32
N GLU A 35 -15.26 -2.09 -2.37
CA GLU A 35 -16.46 -2.25 -3.18
C GLU A 35 -17.65 -2.87 -2.43
N ILE A 36 -17.39 -3.56 -1.32
CA ILE A 36 -18.42 -4.14 -0.44
C ILE A 36 -18.77 -3.23 0.75
N GLY A 37 -18.14 -2.06 0.84
CA GLY A 37 -18.45 -1.01 1.83
C GLY A 37 -17.25 -0.58 2.68
N VAL A 38 -17.53 0.05 3.82
CA VAL A 38 -16.50 0.48 4.78
C VAL A 38 -16.31 -0.59 5.84
N LEU A 39 -15.10 -1.14 5.94
CA LEU A 39 -14.75 -2.24 6.85
C LEU A 39 -13.85 -1.74 7.97
N LYS A 40 -14.07 -2.25 9.20
CA LYS A 40 -13.09 -2.10 10.28
C LYS A 40 -11.92 -3.07 10.05
N PRO A 41 -10.71 -2.76 10.56
CA PRO A 41 -9.57 -3.67 10.43
C PRO A 41 -9.81 -5.08 10.98
N SER A 42 -10.62 -5.20 12.03
CA SER A 42 -11.00 -6.50 12.61
C SER A 42 -11.88 -7.37 11.70
N ASP A 43 -12.54 -6.78 10.70
CA ASP A 43 -13.51 -7.47 9.86
C ASP A 43 -12.95 -7.87 8.49
N ILE A 44 -11.77 -7.37 8.12
CA ILE A 44 -11.25 -7.51 6.75
C ILE A 44 -10.96 -8.96 6.36
N GLU A 45 -10.39 -9.75 7.27
CA GLU A 45 -10.05 -11.16 7.00
C GLU A 45 -11.31 -11.97 6.69
N ARG A 46 -12.33 -11.85 7.54
CA ARG A 46 -13.63 -12.51 7.35
C ARG A 46 -14.32 -12.05 6.06
N ALA A 47 -14.26 -10.75 5.76
CA ALA A 47 -14.86 -10.20 4.55
C ALA A 47 -14.19 -10.74 3.28
N ILE A 48 -12.84 -10.78 3.27
CA ILE A 48 -12.07 -11.30 2.14
C ILE A 48 -12.33 -12.79 1.92
N GLN A 49 -12.33 -13.61 2.97
CA GLN A 49 -12.60 -15.05 2.86
C GLN A 49 -14.00 -15.34 2.30
N LYS A 50 -14.99 -14.51 2.66
CA LYS A 50 -16.37 -14.66 2.19
C LYS A 50 -16.55 -14.25 0.74
N GLU A 51 -16.02 -13.09 0.34
CA GLU A 51 -16.24 -12.51 -0.99
C GLU A 51 -15.28 -13.08 -2.04
N TYR A 52 -14.07 -13.45 -1.61
CA TYR A 52 -13.02 -13.99 -2.45
C TYR A 52 -12.62 -15.40 -2.01
N SER A 53 -13.59 -16.26 -1.73
CA SER A 53 -13.31 -17.64 -1.28
C SER A 53 -12.44 -18.45 -2.24
N TRP A 54 -12.37 -18.06 -3.51
CA TRP A 54 -11.53 -18.69 -4.54
C TRP A 54 -10.04 -18.33 -4.44
N LEU A 55 -9.66 -17.33 -3.64
CA LEU A 55 -8.26 -16.96 -3.39
C LEU A 55 -7.55 -17.90 -2.40
N PHE A 56 -8.30 -18.79 -1.71
CA PHE A 56 -7.84 -19.67 -0.65
C PHE A 56 -8.29 -21.12 -0.89
#